data_AF-A0A3D4BDS4-F1
#
_entry.id   AF-A0A3D4BDS4-F1
#
_cell.length_a   1.000
_cell.length_b   1.000
_cell.length_c   1.000
_cell.angle_alpha   90.00
_cell.angle_beta   90.00
_cell.angle_gamma   90.00
#
_symmetry.space_group_name_H-M   'P 1'
#
loop_
_entity.id
_entity.type
_entity.pdbx_description
1 polymer ?
#
loop_
_entity_poly.entity_id
_entity_poly.type
_entity_poly.pdbx_seq_one_letter_code
_entity_poly.pdbx_strand_id
1 'polypeptide(L)'
;MTRFFNTAFMIICIGLLGLNCGNQEPDIVDQVDTPPLDEAQVIANRVMDAMGGKENWDNTRYLRFSFFGFRTHHWDKWTGRYRVSWTDRQSKKDYLILMNLNTKEGKAFVAGEEVTD
;
A
#
# COMPACT_ATOMS: atom_id res chain seq x y z
N MET A 1 -76.85 -33.60 -6.29
CA MET A 1 -76.52 -34.97 -5.88
C MET A 1 -75.56 -35.55 -6.93
N THR A 2 -74.26 -35.64 -6.61
CA THR A 2 -73.18 -36.41 -7.32
C THR A 2 -72.88 -36.01 -8.80
N ARG A 3 -71.65 -35.76 -9.30
CA ARG A 3 -70.29 -36.30 -9.10
C ARG A 3 -69.27 -35.25 -9.64
N PHE A 4 -68.20 -34.84 -8.95
CA PHE A 4 -66.85 -35.43 -8.87
C PHE A 4 -66.17 -35.84 -10.20
N PHE A 5 -65.28 -34.97 -10.70
CA PHE A 5 -64.05 -35.21 -11.49
C PHE A 5 -63.33 -33.85 -11.51
N ASN A 6 -62.39 -33.48 -10.64
CA ASN A 6 -61.05 -33.98 -10.33
C ASN A 6 -60.14 -34.26 -11.53
N THR A 7 -59.60 -33.19 -12.10
CA THR A 7 -58.24 -33.20 -12.69
C THR A 7 -57.48 -32.02 -12.11
N ALA A 8 -56.88 -32.25 -10.94
CA ALA A 8 -55.75 -31.47 -10.48
C ALA A 8 -54.58 -31.70 -11.45
N PHE A 9 -54.16 -30.67 -12.18
CA PHE A 9 -52.76 -30.39 -12.58
C PHE A 9 -52.73 -29.21 -13.57
N MET A 10 -52.97 -27.98 -13.09
CA MET A 10 -52.30 -26.81 -13.67
C MET A 10 -52.29 -25.70 -12.62
N ILE A 11 -51.35 -25.85 -11.69
CA ILE A 11 -50.83 -24.74 -10.89
C ILE A 11 -50.30 -23.70 -11.88
N ILE A 12 -50.78 -22.46 -11.75
CA ILE A 12 -50.00 -21.20 -11.72
C ILE A 12 -51.03 -20.16 -11.28
N CYS A 13 -51.12 -19.90 -9.97
CA CYS A 13 -50.50 -18.71 -9.37
C CYS A 13 -50.91 -17.46 -10.17
N ILE A 14 -52.02 -16.84 -9.79
CA ILE A 14 -52.00 -15.68 -8.88
C ILE A 14 -51.26 -14.53 -9.53
N GLY A 15 -52.02 -13.47 -9.79
CA GLY A 15 -51.58 -12.30 -10.53
C GLY A 15 -50.39 -11.55 -9.92
N LEU A 16 -50.04 -10.50 -10.68
CA LEU A 16 -48.83 -9.68 -10.62
C LEU A 16 -47.62 -10.28 -11.34
N LEU A 17 -47.68 -10.26 -12.67
CA LEU A 17 -46.48 -10.20 -13.51
C LEU A 17 -46.59 -8.98 -14.43
N GLY A 18 -46.29 -7.81 -13.88
CA GLY A 18 -45.55 -6.82 -14.65
C GLY A 18 -44.12 -7.34 -14.79
N LEU A 19 -43.86 -8.14 -15.82
CA LEU A 19 -42.52 -8.35 -16.38
C LEU A 19 -42.31 -7.17 -17.34
N ASN A 20 -41.69 -6.08 -16.91
CA ASN A 20 -40.24 -5.90 -16.84
C ASN A 20 -39.50 -6.48 -18.05
N CYS A 21 -39.20 -5.61 -19.01
CA CYS A 21 -37.86 -5.51 -19.57
C CYS A 21 -37.55 -4.02 -19.69
N GLY A 22 -37.36 -3.37 -18.54
CA GLY A 22 -36.40 -2.28 -18.52
C GLY A 22 -35.07 -2.91 -18.94
N ASN A 23 -34.61 -2.60 -20.16
CA ASN A 23 -33.20 -2.72 -20.47
C ASN A 23 -32.52 -1.63 -19.65
N GLN A 24 -32.30 -1.91 -18.37
CA GLN A 24 -31.19 -1.30 -17.67
C GLN A 24 -29.98 -1.97 -18.32
N GLU A 25 -29.42 -1.27 -19.31
CA GLU A 25 -28.09 -1.55 -19.81
C GLU A 25 -27.21 -1.74 -18.57
N PRO A 26 -26.45 -2.86 -18.46
CA PRO A 26 -25.59 -3.02 -17.32
C PRO A 26 -24.68 -1.79 -17.30
N ASP A 27 -24.76 -0.99 -16.24
CA ASP A 27 -23.73 0.00 -15.94
C ASP A 27 -22.44 -0.82 -15.91
N ILE A 28 -21.70 -0.75 -17.02
CA ILE A 28 -20.34 -1.24 -17.09
C ILE A 28 -19.66 -0.42 -16.00
N VAL A 29 -19.34 -1.06 -14.88
CA VAL A 29 -18.36 -0.52 -13.95
C VAL A 29 -17.17 -0.18 -14.83
N ASP A 30 -16.93 1.12 -15.03
CA ASP A 30 -15.81 1.64 -15.82
C ASP A 30 -14.63 0.76 -15.49
N GLN A 31 -14.22 -0.04 -16.47
CA GLN A 31 -12.96 -0.71 -16.42
C GLN A 31 -11.99 0.45 -16.23
N VAL A 32 -11.38 0.57 -15.05
CA VAL A 32 -10.31 1.53 -14.84
C VAL A 32 -9.26 1.14 -15.86
N ASP A 33 -9.26 1.84 -16.99
CA ASP A 33 -8.31 1.71 -18.07
C ASP A 33 -6.97 2.13 -17.50
N THR A 34 -6.35 1.18 -16.81
CA THR A 34 -5.03 1.35 -16.26
C THR A 34 -4.13 1.28 -17.49
N PRO A 35 -3.50 2.41 -17.90
CA PRO A 35 -2.62 2.39 -19.06
C PRO A 35 -1.54 1.31 -18.82
N PRO A 36 -1.00 0.71 -19.90
CA PRO A 36 0.09 -0.24 -19.77
C PRO A 36 1.19 0.38 -18.89
N LEU A 37 1.60 -0.36 -17.86
CA LEU A 37 2.70 0.04 -16.98
C LEU A 37 3.91 0.35 -17.88
N ASP A 38 4.47 1.54 -17.74
CA ASP A 38 5.75 1.82 -18.38
C ASP A 38 6.86 0.93 -17.77
N GLU A 39 8.01 0.89 -18.42
CA GLU A 39 9.14 0.07 -17.97
C GLU A 39 9.56 0.38 -16.53
N ALA A 40 9.50 1.66 -16.11
CA ALA A 40 9.86 2.06 -14.76
C ALA A 40 8.86 1.51 -13.73
N GLN A 41 7.56 1.50 -14.05
CA GLN A 41 6.53 0.93 -13.20
C GLN A 41 6.65 -0.61 -13.11
N VAL A 42 7.01 -1.29 -14.20
CA VAL A 42 7.29 -2.73 -14.18
C VAL A 42 8.47 -3.04 -13.26
N ILE A 43 9.56 -2.26 -13.34
CA ILE A 43 10.71 -2.41 -12.46
C ILE A 43 10.33 -2.14 -11.01
N ALA A 44 9.56 -1.08 -10.73
CA ALA A 44 9.10 -0.75 -9.39
C ALA A 44 8.27 -1.88 -8.78
N ASN A 45 7.35 -2.48 -9.55
CA ASN A 45 6.55 -3.61 -9.10
C ASN A 45 7.43 -4.82 -8.76
N ARG A 46 8.41 -5.15 -9.61
CA ARG A 46 9.36 -6.25 -9.33
C ARG A 46 10.17 -6.01 -8.07
N VAL A 47 10.57 -4.78 -7.80
CA VAL A 47 11.28 -4.40 -6.57
C VAL A 47 10.36 -4.56 -5.36
N MET A 48 9.12 -4.07 -5.46
CA MET A 48 8.12 -4.20 -4.38
C MET A 48 7.82 -5.66 -4.06
N ASP A 49 7.65 -6.52 -5.07
CA ASP A 49 7.43 -7.95 -4.90
C ASP A 49 8.62 -8.62 -4.24
N ALA A 50 9.84 -8.32 -4.69
CA ALA A 50 11.08 -8.84 -4.09
C ALA A 50 11.27 -8.38 -2.63
N MET A 51 10.72 -7.22 -2.26
CA MET A 51 10.71 -6.69 -0.89
C MET A 51 9.61 -7.29 0.00
N GLY A 52 8.83 -8.26 -0.52
CA GLY A 52 7.76 -8.92 0.21
C GLY A 52 6.35 -8.41 -0.12
N GLY A 53 6.21 -7.57 -1.15
CA GLY A 53 4.93 -7.04 -1.60
C GLY A 53 4.44 -5.80 -0.84
N LYS A 54 3.39 -5.18 -1.37
CA LYS A 54 2.84 -3.90 -0.87
C LYS A 54 2.36 -3.97 0.57
N GLU A 55 1.63 -5.02 0.94
CA GLU A 55 1.08 -5.18 2.30
C GLU A 55 2.19 -5.25 3.35
N ASN A 56 3.21 -6.09 3.11
CA ASN A 56 4.35 -6.20 4.03
C ASN A 56 5.15 -4.91 4.09
N TRP A 57 5.33 -4.22 2.96
CA TRP A 57 5.95 -2.90 2.94
C TRP A 57 5.19 -1.89 3.80
N ASP A 58 3.88 -1.78 3.65
CA ASP A 58 3.05 -0.83 4.38
C ASP A 58 3.08 -1.10 5.90
N ASN A 59 3.02 -2.38 6.28
CA ASN A 59 3.08 -2.81 7.68
C ASN A 59 4.49 -2.75 8.29
N THR A 60 5.54 -2.61 7.48
CA THR A 60 6.91 -2.47 7.96
C THR A 60 7.11 -1.11 8.62
N ARG A 61 7.30 -1.12 9.94
CA ARG A 61 7.58 0.09 10.72
C ARG A 61 9.04 0.52 10.67
N TYR A 62 9.96 -0.43 10.86
CA TYR A 62 11.38 -0.12 11.00
C TYR A 62 12.18 -0.65 9.82
N LEU A 63 13.03 0.22 9.26
CA LEU A 63 14.00 -0.15 8.25
C LEU A 63 15.41 0.17 8.74
N ARG A 64 16.32 -0.76 8.52
CA ARG A 64 17.76 -0.59 8.80
C ARG A 64 18.55 -1.08 7.61
N PHE A 65 19.48 -0.26 7.14
CA PHE A 65 20.42 -0.69 6.09
C PHE A 65 21.78 -0.04 6.29
N SER A 66 22.81 -0.75 5.84
CA SER A 66 24.19 -0.26 5.86
C SER A 66 24.63 0.07 4.44
N PHE A 67 24.82 1.35 4.15
CA PHE A 67 25.32 1.81 2.86
C PHE A 67 26.84 1.60 2.79
N PHE A 68 27.27 0.78 1.84
CA PHE A 68 28.67 0.34 1.65
C PHE A 68 29.35 -0.19 2.93
N GLY A 69 28.57 -0.69 3.89
CA GLY A 69 29.06 -1.24 5.15
C GLY A 69 29.58 -0.24 6.18
N PHE A 70 29.61 1.07 5.90
CA PHE A 70 30.17 2.08 6.83
C PHE A 70 29.18 3.15 7.29
N ARG A 71 28.12 3.41 6.52
CA ARG A 71 27.02 4.30 6.92
C ARG A 71 25.82 3.47 7.33
N THR A 72 25.38 3.60 8.57
CA THR A 72 24.20 2.88 9.05
C THR A 72 23.01 3.83 9.10
N HIS A 73 21.92 3.41 8.45
CA HIS A 73 20.66 4.14 8.38
C HIS A 73 19.61 3.38 9.18
N HIS A 74 18.83 4.11 9.97
CA HIS A 74 17.64 3.60 10.66
C HIS A 74 16.47 4.54 10.38
N TRP A 75 15.32 3.97 10.08
CA TRP A 75 14.10 4.71 9.81
C TRP A 75 12.91 4.06 10.53
N ASP A 76 12.20 4.85 11.34
CA ASP A 76 10.85 4.56 11.82
C ASP A 76 9.86 5.20 10.84
N LYS A 77 9.37 4.41 9.89
CA LYS A 77 8.46 4.85 8.81
C LYS A 77 7.21 5.57 9.35
N TRP A 78 6.71 5.11 10.49
CA TRP A 78 5.43 5.59 11.02
C TRP A 78 5.57 6.95 11.68
N THR A 79 6.64 7.16 12.47
CA THR A 79 6.85 8.44 13.16
C THR A 79 7.69 9.44 12.35
N GLY A 80 8.29 8.99 11.24
CA GLY A 80 9.19 9.78 10.42
C GLY A 80 10.60 9.92 11.00
N ARG A 81 10.89 9.34 12.17
CA ARG A 81 12.21 9.44 12.80
C ARG A 81 13.26 8.71 11.96
N TYR A 82 14.31 9.42 11.62
CA TYR A 82 15.42 8.93 10.82
C TYR A 82 16.74 9.23 11.52
N ARG A 83 17.62 8.24 11.52
CA ARG A 83 18.97 8.29 12.07
C ARG A 83 19.95 7.81 11.01
N VAL A 84 20.99 8.59 10.76
CA VAL A 84 22.17 8.12 10.03
C VAL A 84 23.41 8.36 10.87
N SER A 85 24.28 7.36 10.92
CA SER A 85 25.55 7.44 11.65
C SER A 85 26.68 6.75 10.91
N TRP A 86 27.87 7.34 10.99
CA TRP A 86 29.09 6.77 10.43
C TRP A 86 30.33 7.33 11.12
N THR A 87 31.42 6.58 11.08
CA THR A 87 32.75 7.09 11.43
C THR A 87 33.46 7.49 10.14
N ASP A 88 33.92 8.73 10.06
CA ASP A 88 34.65 9.20 8.90
C ASP A 88 36.05 8.55 8.83
N ARG A 89 36.43 8.10 7.63
CA ARG A 89 37.66 7.32 7.45
C ARG A 89 38.92 8.17 7.59
N GLN A 90 38.84 9.46 7.27
CA GLN A 90 39.98 10.37 7.29
C GLN A 90 40.15 10.99 8.68
N SER A 91 39.13 11.71 9.15
CA SER A 91 39.14 12.43 10.43
C SER A 91 38.99 11.53 11.65
N LYS A 92 38.56 10.27 11.47
CA LYS A 92 38.22 9.31 12.56
C LYS A 92 37.14 9.80 13.50
N LYS A 93 36.41 10.86 13.14
CA LYS A 93 35.31 11.40 13.93
C LYS A 93 34.02 10.65 13.63
N ASP A 94 33.21 10.49 14.66
CA ASP A 94 31.86 9.98 14.51
C ASP A 94 30.91 11.10 14.10
N TYR A 95 30.04 10.78 13.15
CA TYR A 95 28.98 11.63 12.68
C TYR A 95 27.64 10.98 13.02
N LEU A 96 26.72 11.80 13.50
CA LEU A 96 25.36 11.39 13.79
C LEU A 96 24.41 12.48 13.31
N ILE A 97 23.41 12.09 12.52
CA ILE A 97 22.32 12.97 12.12
C ILE A 97 21.03 12.33 12.61
N LEU A 98 20.23 13.11 13.33
CA LEU A 98 18.90 12.76 13.80
C LEU A 98 17.92 13.73 13.17
N MET A 99 16.92 13.24 12.45
CA MET A 99 15.90 14.10 11.87
C MET A 99 14.54 13.42 11.84
N ASN A 100 13.49 14.20 11.69
CA ASN A 100 12.17 13.71 11.35
C ASN A 100 11.86 14.04 9.89
N LEU A 101 11.60 13.02 9.07
CA LEU A 101 11.31 13.19 7.64
C LEU A 101 9.94 13.82 7.38
N ASN A 102 9.03 13.77 8.34
CA ASN A 102 7.70 14.37 8.24
C ASN A 102 7.76 15.86 8.60
N THR A 103 8.38 16.22 9.73
CA THR A 103 8.45 17.63 10.20
C THR A 103 9.62 18.42 9.60
N LYS A 104 10.62 17.73 9.03
CA LYS A 104 11.88 18.29 8.52
C LYS A 104 12.80 18.87 9.60
N GLU A 105 12.49 18.68 10.86
CA GLU A 105 13.35 19.08 11.98
C GLU A 105 14.47 18.08 12.20
N GLY A 106 15.64 18.54 12.62
CA GLY A 106 16.76 17.67 12.89
C GLY A 106 17.94 18.33 13.60
N LYS A 107 18.90 17.50 13.98
CA LYS A 107 20.15 17.86 14.66
C LYS A 107 21.29 17.05 14.05
N ALA A 108 22.46 17.66 13.96
CA ALA A 108 23.69 17.02 13.51
C ALA A 108 24.73 17.07 14.63
N PHE A 109 25.52 16.01 14.74
CA PHE A 109 26.57 15.89 15.74
C PHE A 109 27.86 15.40 15.09
N VAL A 110 28.98 15.95 15.57
CA VAL A 110 30.33 15.56 15.17
C VAL A 110 31.16 15.30 16.43
N ALA A 111 31.73 14.10 16.53
CA ALA A 111 32.48 13.65 17.71
C ALA A 111 31.71 13.81 19.04
N GLY A 112 30.37 13.67 19.00
CA GLY A 112 29.50 13.80 20.17
C GLY A 112 28.95 15.21 20.41
N GLU A 113 29.50 16.23 19.77
CA GLU A 113 29.10 17.63 19.94
C GLU A 113 28.04 18.02 18.90
N GLU A 114 26.98 18.70 19.34
CA GLU A 114 25.95 19.23 18.43
C GLU A 114 26.54 20.36 17.58
N VAL A 115 26.36 20.27 16.27
CA VAL A 115 26.75 21.33 15.33
C VAL A 115 25.59 22.32 15.23
N THR A 116 25.87 23.56 15.56
CA THR A 116 24.94 24.70 15.48
C THR A 116 25.59 25.78 14.61
N ASP A 117 24.77 26.55 13.89
CA ASP A 117 25.21 27.74 13.14
C ASP A 117 25.43 28.94 14.07
#